data_AF-A0A838BFE3-F1
#
_entry.id   AF-A0A838BFE3-F1
#
_cell.length_a   1.000
_cell.length_b   1.000
_cell.length_c   1.000
_cell.angle_alpha   90.00
_cell.angle_beta   90.00
_cell.angle_gamma   90.00
#
_symmetry.space_group_name_H-M   'P 1'
#
loop_
_entity.id
_entity.type
_entity.pdbx_description
1 polymer ?
#
loop_
_entity_poly.entity_id
_entity_poly.type
_entity_poly.pdbx_seq_one_letter_code
_entity_poly.pdbx_strand_id
1 'polypeptide(L)' 'MSKRGSDFLYHWISDHLQDAPISDPVLMVIDMAVDAKRAAQTQGIPGQEIDEEIGAMFQVLMQELREEGHSGT' A
#
# COMPACT_ATOMS: atom_id res chain seq x y z
N MET A 1 2.86 14.03 -0.17
CA MET A 1 3.74 13.09 0.54
C MET A 1 4.33 13.73 1.77
N SER A 2 3.92 13.24 2.94
CA SER A 2 4.42 13.65 4.24
C SER A 2 5.48 12.65 4.69
N LYS A 3 6.66 13.14 5.09
CA LYS A 3 7.75 12.27 5.59
C LYS A 3 7.28 11.33 6.71
N ARG A 4 6.39 11.81 7.58
CA ARG A 4 5.85 11.01 8.67
C ARG A 4 4.91 9.90 8.18
N GLY A 5 4.04 10.21 7.21
CA GLY A 5 3.13 9.23 6.61
C GLY A 5 3.87 8.14 5.85
N SER A 6 4.88 8.51 5.06
CA SER A 6 5.74 7.56 4.34
C SER A 6 6.54 6.68 5.29
N ASP A 7 7.15 7.26 6.33
CA ASP A 7 7.92 6.52 7.34
C ASP A 7 7.00 5.53 8.08
N PHE A 8 5.79 5.96 8.48
CA PHE A 8 4.82 5.07 9.12
C PHE A 8 4.41 3.90 8.20
N LEU A 9 4.04 4.19 6.95
CA LEU A 9 3.58 3.15 6.02
C LEU A 9 4.66 2.13 5.71
N TYR A 10 5.91 2.57 5.54
CA TYR A 10 7.02 1.66 5.28
C TYR A 10 7.18 0.63 6.41
N HIS A 11 7.19 1.09 7.67
CA HIS A 11 7.29 0.18 8.83
C HIS A 11 6.05 -0.69 8.95
N TRP A 12 4.85 -0.10 8.80
CA TRP A 12 3.61 -0.83 8.93
C TRP A 12 3.49 -1.96 7.90
N ILE A 13 3.81 -1.68 6.63
CA ILE A 13 3.83 -2.69 5.56
C ILE A 13 4.85 -3.78 5.88
N SER A 14 6.07 -3.42 6.29
CA SER A 14 7.09 -4.42 6.63
C SER A 14 6.65 -5.37 7.75
N ASP A 15 5.85 -4.90 8.71
CA ASP A 15 5.37 -5.69 9.83
C ASP A 15 4.10 -6.51 9.49
N HIS A 16 3.32 -6.10 8.48
CA HIS A 16 1.99 -6.65 8.17
C HIS A 16 1.91 -7.34 6.81
N LEU A 17 2.97 -7.30 6.00
CA LEU A 17 3.04 -8.03 4.74
C LEU A 17 3.04 -9.53 5.05
N GLN A 18 2.06 -10.24 4.50
CA GLN A 18 1.93 -11.67 4.69
C GLN A 18 2.99 -12.42 3.86
N ASP A 19 3.62 -13.43 4.45
CA ASP A 19 4.51 -14.36 3.73
C ASP A 19 3.77 -15.31 2.77
N ALA A 20 2.43 -15.22 2.72
CA ALA A 20 1.58 -16.08 1.89
C ALA A 20 1.56 -15.63 0.43
N PRO A 21 1.34 -16.55 -0.54
CA PRO A 21 1.17 -16.18 -1.94
C PRO A 21 0.01 -15.19 -2.13
N ILE A 22 0.30 -14.07 -2.78
CA ILE A 22 -0.68 -13.03 -3.10
C ILE A 22 -1.61 -13.57 -4.18
N SER A 23 -2.86 -13.85 -3.81
CA SER A 23 -3.88 -14.39 -4.74
C SER A 23 -4.61 -13.30 -5.51
N ASP A 24 -4.76 -12.13 -4.93
CA ASP A 24 -5.34 -10.93 -5.55
C ASP A 24 -4.57 -9.70 -5.06
N PRO A 25 -3.60 -9.18 -5.85
CA PRO A 25 -2.79 -8.04 -5.47
C PRO A 25 -3.60 -6.77 -5.21
N VAL A 26 -4.71 -6.58 -5.92
CA VAL A 26 -5.56 -5.39 -5.77
C VAL A 26 -6.32 -5.46 -4.45
N LEU A 27 -6.94 -6.61 -4.15
CA LEU A 27 -7.65 -6.81 -2.90
C LEU A 27 -6.72 -6.68 -1.69
N MET A 28 -5.52 -7.28 -1.77
CA MET A 28 -4.51 -7.17 -0.71
C MET A 28 -4.18 -5.70 -0.39
N VAL A 29 -3.96 -4.88 -1.43
CA VAL A 29 -3.60 -3.47 -1.25
C VAL A 29 -4.76 -2.66 -0.69
N ILE A 30 -6.00 -2.98 -1.04
CA ILE A 30 -7.19 -2.34 -0.46
C ILE A 30 -7.31 -2.67 1.03
N ASP A 31 -7.16 -3.94 1.41
CA ASP A 31 -7.25 -4.36 2.81
C ASP A 31 -6.13 -3.72 3.64
N MET A 32 -4.89 -3.77 3.14
CA MET A 32 -3.74 -3.12 3.76
C MET A 32 -3.92 -1.61 3.88
N ALA A 33 -4.48 -0.95 2.87
CA ALA A 33 -4.77 0.49 2.89
C ALA A 33 -5.75 0.85 4.03
N VAL A 34 -6.81 0.07 4.19
CA VAL A 34 -7.81 0.29 5.24
C VAL A 34 -7.20 0.13 6.62
N ASP A 35 -6.41 -0.92 6.83
CA ASP A 35 -5.82 -1.21 8.15
C ASP A 35 -4.68 -0.25 8.50
N ALA A 36 -3.81 0.08 7.54
CA ALA A 36 -2.78 1.10 7.71
C ALA A 36 -3.38 2.45 8.09
N LYS A 37 -4.47 2.86 7.44
CA LYS A 37 -5.16 4.12 7.74
C LYS A 37 -5.73 4.14 9.15
N ARG A 38 -6.35 3.04 9.61
CA ARG A 38 -6.83 2.92 10.99
C ARG A 38 -5.68 2.99 11.98
N ALA A 39 -4.59 2.26 11.75
CA ALA A 39 -3.41 2.27 12.59
C ALA A 39 -2.76 3.67 12.67
N ALA A 40 -2.64 4.38 11.55
CA ALA A 40 -2.10 5.73 11.49
C ALA A 40 -2.92 6.72 12.34
N GLN A 41 -4.26 6.64 12.24
CA GLN A 41 -5.17 7.46 13.02
C GLN A 41 -4.99 7.24 14.53
N THR A 42 -4.74 6.01 14.98
CA THR A 42 -4.46 5.73 16.40
C THR A 42 -3.15 6.38 16.89
N GLN A 43 -2.23 6.68 15.98
CA GLN A 43 -0.96 7.35 16.25
C GLN A 43 -1.01 8.88 16.01
N GLY A 44 -2.19 9.43 15.74
CA GLY A 44 -2.36 10.86 15.47
C GLY A 44 -1.87 11.30 14.09
N ILE A 45 -1.68 10.36 13.17
CA ILE A 45 -1.38 10.63 11.76
C ILE A 45 -2.73 10.78 11.03
N PRO A 46 -3.00 11.92 10.38
CA PRO A 46 -4.19 12.11 9.57
C PRO A 46 -4.28 11.06 8.46
N GLY A 47 -5.44 10.44 8.29
CA GLY A 47 -5.65 9.44 7.24
C GLY A 47 -5.41 9.97 5.82
N GLN A 48 -5.48 11.29 5.61
CA GLN A 48 -5.15 11.91 4.32
C GLN A 48 -3.66 11.79 3.97
N GLU A 49 -2.76 11.84 4.97
CA GLU A 49 -1.33 11.59 4.73
C GLU A 49 -1.09 10.17 4.22
N ILE A 50 -1.95 9.23 4.59
CA ILE A 50 -1.88 7.81 4.19
C ILE A 50 -2.51 7.60 2.81
N ASP A 51 -3.63 8.26 2.53
CA ASP A 51 -4.32 8.19 1.23
C ASP A 51 -3.42 8.64 0.07
N GLU A 52 -2.61 9.69 0.26
CA GLU A 52 -1.65 10.17 -0.75
C GLU A 52 -0.58 9.12 -1.11
N GLU A 53 -0.07 8.41 -0.10
CA GLU A 53 1.00 7.42 -0.26
C GLU A 53 0.47 6.13 -0.87
N ILE A 54 -0.70 5.65 -0.42
CA ILE A 54 -1.38 4.48 -0.99
C ILE A 54 -1.74 4.72 -2.46
N GLY A 55 -2.19 5.94 -2.81
CA GLY A 55 -2.49 6.30 -4.19
C GLY A 55 -1.29 6.16 -5.11
N ALA A 56 -0.10 6.51 -4.65
CA ALA A 56 1.14 6.33 -5.40
C ALA A 56 1.52 4.85 -5.55
N MET A 57 1.40 4.05 -4.48
CA MET A 57 1.64 2.60 -4.56
C MET A 57 0.69 1.90 -5.54
N PHE A 58 -0.59 2.29 -5.55
CA PHE A 58 -1.58 1.73 -6.45
C PHE A 58 -1.25 2.03 -7.92
N GLN A 59 -0.71 3.21 -8.22
CA GLN A 59 -0.25 3.54 -9.57
C GLN A 59 0.91 2.65 -10.02
N VAL A 60 1.89 2.40 -9.15
CA VAL A 60 3.03 1.52 -9.44
C VAL A 60 2.56 0.09 -9.67
N LEU A 61 1.72 -0.45 -8.78
CA LEU A 61 1.18 -1.80 -8.93
C LEU A 61 0.37 -1.98 -10.22
N MET A 62 -0.47 -1.00 -10.57
CA MET A 62 -1.23 -1.06 -11.83
C MET A 62 -0.35 -0.90 -13.06
N GLN A 63 0.80 -0.24 -12.94
CA GLN A 63 1.81 -0.18 -13.99
C GLN A 63 2.51 -1.54 -14.14
N GLU A 64 2.94 -2.15 -13.04
CA GLU A 64 3.57 -3.48 -13.05
C GLU A 64 2.63 -4.55 -13.61
N LEU A 65 1.38 -4.63 -13.14
CA LEU A 65 0.37 -5.56 -13.66
C LEU A 65 0.10 -5.36 -15.17
N ARG A 66 0.21 -4.13 -15.67
CA ARG A 66 0.09 -3.83 -17.10
C ARG A 66 1.31 -4.30 -17.88
N GLU A 67 2.51 -4.15 -17.33
CA GLU A 67 3.77 -4.56 -17.96
C GLU A 67 3.96 -6.09 -17.94
N GLU A 68 3.52 -6.77 -16.88
CA GLU A 68 3.47 -8.24 -16.81
C GLU A 68 2.58 -8.84 -17.89
N GLY A 69 1.46 -8.17 -18.23
CA GLY A 69 0.61 -8.54 -19.36
C GLY A 69 1.25 -8.35 -20.75
N HIS A 70 2.39 -7.64 -20.85
CA HIS A 70 3.14 -7.42 -22.10
C HIS A 70 4.43 -8.24 -22.21
N SER A 71 4.85 -8.95 -21.17
CA SER A 71 6.03 -9.85 -21.21
C SER A 71 5.71 -11.31 -21.59
N GLY A 72 4.50 -11.56 -22.10
CA GLY A 72 4.15 -12.83 -22.74
C GLY A 72 4.36 -12.77 -24.25
N THR A 73 5.62 -12.93 -24.71
CA THR A 73 5.95 -13.30 -26.11
C THR A 73 6.40 -14.74 -26.17
#